data_AF-A0A4Q5TBB6-F1
#
_entry.id   AF-A0A4Q5TBB6-F1
#
_cell.length_a   1.000
_cell.length_b   1.000
_cell.length_c   1.000
_cell.angle_alpha   90.00
_cell.angle_beta   90.00
_cell.angle_gamma   90.00
#
_symmetry.space_group_name_H-M   'P 1'
#
loop_
_entity.id
_entity.type
_entity.pdbx_description
1 polymer ?
#
loop_
_entity_poly.entity_id
_entity_poly.type
_entity_poly.pdbx_seq_one_letter_code
_entity_poly.pdbx_strand_id
1 'polypeptide(L)' 'MSKKKSAYQTTDGQSYLTKRIVVSKARAAGLDATKKAMATMGYIVVAEGNEIVKKYENGIREVISQIEPA' A
#
# COMPACT_ATOMS: atom_id res chain seq x y z
N MET A 1 -31.81 0.38 -25.07
CA MET A 1 -31.20 1.62 -24.53
C MET A 1 -29.73 1.35 -24.20
N SER A 2 -28.81 1.83 -25.04
CA SER A 2 -27.37 1.68 -24.82
C SER A 2 -26.91 2.66 -23.74
N LYS A 3 -26.45 2.14 -22.58
CA LYS A 3 -25.87 2.96 -21.51
C LYS A 3 -24.54 3.55 -22.03
N LYS A 4 -24.55 4.83 -22.43
CA LYS A 4 -23.33 5.57 -22.75
C LYS A 4 -22.41 5.52 -21.51
N LYS A 5 -21.29 4.79 -21.60
CA LYS A 5 -20.25 4.80 -20.56
C LYS A 5 -19.74 6.25 -20.45
N SER A 6 -19.89 6.84 -19.27
CA SER A 6 -19.36 8.18 -19.00
C SER A 6 -17.84 8.15 -19.13
N ALA A 7 -17.25 9.11 -19.83
CA ALA A 7 -15.80 9.19 -20.08
C ALA A 7 -14.93 9.28 -18.80
N TYR A 8 -15.56 9.48 -17.64
CA TYR A 8 -14.91 9.64 -16.34
C TYR A 8 -15.12 8.45 -15.39
N GLN A 9 -15.63 7.32 -15.89
CA GLN A 9 -15.75 6.09 -15.11
C GLN A 9 -14.49 5.23 -15.22
N THR A 10 -14.03 4.72 -14.08
CA THR A 10 -12.99 3.70 -14.02
C THR A 10 -13.56 2.36 -14.51
N THR A 11 -12.68 1.40 -14.81
CA THR A 11 -13.04 0.01 -15.18
C THR A 11 -14.02 -0.64 -14.20
N ASP A 12 -13.98 -0.21 -12.94
CA ASP A 12 -14.75 -0.77 -11.82
C ASP A 12 -16.10 -0.03 -11.61
N GLY A 13 -16.47 0.90 -12.52
CA GLY A 13 -17.73 1.66 -12.46
C GLY A 13 -17.73 2.85 -11.51
N GLN A 14 -16.60 3.14 -10.84
CA GLN A 14 -16.41 4.27 -9.93
C GLN A 14 -16.06 5.55 -10.69
N SER A 15 -16.36 6.72 -10.13
CA SER A 15 -15.87 8.00 -10.66
C SER A 15 -14.35 8.10 -10.49
N TYR A 16 -13.63 8.55 -11.52
CA TYR A 16 -12.16 8.67 -11.45
C TYR A 16 -11.68 9.55 -10.27
N LEU A 17 -12.45 10.60 -9.96
CA LEU A 17 -12.20 11.48 -8.82
C LEU A 17 -12.30 10.74 -7.48
N THR A 18 -13.29 9.84 -7.32
CA THR A 18 -13.44 9.08 -6.07
C THR A 18 -12.32 8.04 -5.91
N LYS A 19 -11.95 7.31 -6.97
CA LYS A 19 -10.82 6.36 -6.91
C LYS A 19 -9.50 7.06 -6.56
N ARG A 20 -9.22 8.23 -7.17
CA ARG A 20 -8.01 9.00 -6.88
C ARG A 20 -7.94 9.46 -5.42
N ILE A 21 -9.06 9.95 -4.87
CA ILE A 21 -9.11 10.39 -3.47
C ILE A 21 -8.90 9.20 -2.52
N VAL A 22 -9.57 8.07 -2.77
CA VAL A 22 -9.42 6.86 -1.94
C VAL A 22 -7.97 6.37 -1.94
N VAL A 23 -7.35 6.25 -3.12
CA VAL A 23 -5.93 5.84 -3.22
C VAL A 23 -5.02 6.84 -2.52
N SER A 24 -5.25 8.14 -2.67
CA SER A 24 -4.45 9.18 -2.02
C SER A 24 -4.56 9.11 -0.50
N LYS A 25 -5.78 8.97 0.05
CA LYS A 25 -6.02 8.86 1.49
C LYS A 25 -5.46 7.56 2.07
N ALA A 26 -5.61 6.45 1.36
CA ALA A 26 -5.03 5.17 1.75
C ALA A 26 -3.50 5.22 1.83
N ARG A 27 -2.84 5.85 0.83
CA ARG A 27 -1.38 6.07 0.86
C ARG A 27 -0.95 6.94 2.03
N ALA A 28 -1.66 8.04 2.30
CA ALA A 28 -1.37 8.91 3.43
C ALA A 28 -1.52 8.18 4.77
N ALA A 29 -2.59 7.40 4.94
CA ALA A 29 -2.82 6.60 6.14
C ALA A 29 -1.74 5.52 6.32
N GLY A 30 -1.32 4.86 5.24
CA GLY A 30 -0.23 3.88 5.27
C GLY A 30 1.09 4.50 5.74
N LEU A 31 1.45 5.69 5.23
CA LEU A 31 2.65 6.40 5.66
C LEU A 31 2.59 6.84 7.13
N ASP A 32 1.42 7.23 7.62
CA ASP A 32 1.24 7.58 9.04
C ASP A 32 1.35 6.35 9.94
N ALA A 33 0.73 5.23 9.53
CA ALA A 33 0.82 3.96 10.23
C ALA A 33 2.25 3.43 10.32
N THR A 34 3.03 3.49 9.23
CA THR A 34 4.43 3.05 9.25
C THR A 34 5.29 3.91 10.16
N LYS A 35 5.09 5.24 10.17
CA LYS A 35 5.79 6.14 11.10
C LYS A 35 5.48 5.80 12.56
N LYS A 36 4.20 5.59 12.89
CA LYS A 36 3.79 5.20 14.25
C LYS A 36 4.34 3.84 14.66
N ALA A 37 4.32 2.87 13.74
CA ALA A 37 4.89 1.55 13.97
C ALA A 37 6.40 1.63 14.22
N MET A 38 7.14 2.37 13.39
CA MET A 38 8.57 2.63 13.60
C MET A 38 8.83 3.31 14.96
N ALA A 39 8.05 4.34 15.31
CA ALA A 39 8.22 5.07 16.57
C ALA A 39 7.94 4.19 17.80
N THR A 40 7.07 3.19 17.69
CA THR A 40 6.67 2.34 18.82
C THR A 40 7.51 1.06 18.92
N MET A 41 7.80 0.43 17.78
CA MET A 41 8.43 -0.90 17.70
C MET A 41 9.91 -0.82 17.30
N GLY A 42 10.37 0.31 16.74
CA GLY A 42 11.71 0.47 16.16
C GLY A 42 11.89 -0.16 14.78
N TYR A 43 10.89 -0.90 14.28
CA TYR A 43 10.92 -1.54 12.96
C TYR A 43 9.53 -1.68 12.33
N ILE A 44 9.51 -1.90 11.02
CA ILE A 44 8.33 -2.31 10.25
C ILE A 44 8.64 -3.60 9.50
N VAL A 45 7.62 -4.43 9.29
CA VAL A 45 7.71 -5.63 8.45
C VAL A 45 7.10 -5.31 7.09
N VAL A 46 7.88 -5.50 6.02
CA VAL A 46 7.46 -5.24 4.65
C VAL A 46 7.82 -6.41 3.75
N ALA A 47 6.96 -6.68 2.76
CA ALA A 47 7.27 -7.60 1.68
C ALA A 47 8.05 -6.84 0.60
N GLU A 48 9.26 -7.29 0.28
CA GLU A 48 10.11 -6.77 -0.79
C GLU A 48 10.48 -7.89 -1.75
N GLY A 49 9.94 -7.85 -2.96
CA GLY A 49 10.11 -8.94 -3.92
C GLY A 49 9.56 -10.25 -3.36
N ASN A 50 10.43 -11.24 -3.18
CA ASN A 50 10.09 -12.57 -2.63
C ASN A 50 10.52 -12.72 -1.16
N GLU A 51 10.76 -11.63 -0.45
CA GLU A 51 11.22 -11.66 0.94
C GLU A 51 10.31 -10.84 1.85
N ILE A 52 10.06 -11.36 3.05
CA ILE A 52 9.52 -10.60 4.17
C ILE A 52 10.71 -10.09 4.98
N VAL A 53 10.79 -8.78 5.16
CA VAL A 53 11.93 -8.12 5.82
C VAL A 53 11.48 -7.19 6.92
N LYS A 54 12.20 -7.21 8.05
CA LYS A 54 12.17 -6.12 9.02
C LYS A 54 13.06 -5.00 8.49
N LYS A 55 12.50 -3.80 8.43
CA LYS A 55 13.25 -2.58 8.21
C LYS A 55 13.25 -1.75 9.47
N TYR A 56 14.44 -1.34 9.88
CA TYR A 56 14.66 -0.46 11.02
C TYR A 56 14.84 0.99 10.53
N GLU A 57 14.69 1.95 11.44
CA GLU A 57 14.82 3.38 11.12
C GLU A 57 16.20 3.76 10.58
N ASN A 58 17.25 3.08 11.05
CA ASN A 58 18.64 3.27 10.61
C ASN A 58 18.96 2.65 9.23
N GLY A 59 17.97 2.05 8.56
CA GLY A 59 18.15 1.43 7.25
C GLY A 59 18.66 -0.02 7.29
N ILE A 60 18.87 -0.60 8.48
CA ILE A 60 19.17 -2.03 8.60
C ILE A 60 17.98 -2.85 8.09
N ARG A 61 18.29 -3.92 7.35
CA ARG A 61 17.33 -4.85 6.76
C ARG A 61 17.63 -6.26 7.27
N GLU A 62 16.63 -6.90 7.87
CA GLU A 62 16.71 -8.30 8.33
C GLU A 62 15.65 -9.15 7.64
N VAL A 63 16.08 -10.19 6.92
CA VAL A 63 15.17 -11.12 6.23
C VAL A 63 14.56 -12.07 7.27
N ILE A 64 13.24 -12.11 7.31
CA ILE A 64 12.47 -12.98 8.21
C ILE A 64 12.15 -14.30 7.51
N SER A 65 11.64 -14.22 6.28
CA SER A 65 11.21 -15.39 5.52
C SER A 65 11.16 -15.08 4.03
N GLN A 66 11.22 -16.12 3.21
CA GLN A 66 10.87 -16.01 1.80
C GLN A 66 9.36 -16.17 1.62
N ILE A 67 8.81 -15.47 0.63
CA ILE A 67 7.43 -15.62 0.19
C ILE A 67 7.45 -16.76 -0.82
N GLU A 68 7.01 -17.94 -0.40
CA GLU A 68 6.84 -19.06 -1.32
C GLU A 68 5.76 -18.74 -2.35
N PRO A 69 5.98 -19.05 -3.64
CA PRO A 69 4.93 -18.92 -4.65
C PRO A 69 3.78 -19.87 -4.33
N ALA A 70 2.55 -19.35 -4.43
CA ALA A 70 1.30 -20.07 -4.21
C ALA A 70 0.97 -21.05 -5.34
#